data_AF-A0A9D5CCW2-F1
#
_entry.id   AF-A0A9D5CCW2-F1
#
_cell.length_a   1.000
_cell.length_b   1.000
_cell.length_c   1.000
_cell.angle_alpha   90.00
_cell.angle_beta   90.00
_cell.angle_gamma   90.00
#
_symmetry.space_group_name_H-M   'P 1'
#
loop_
_entity.id
_entity.type
_entity.pdbx_description
1 polymer ?
#
loop_
_entity_poly.entity_id
_entity_poly.type
_entity_poly.pdbx_seq_one_letter_code
_entity_poly.pdbx_strand_id
1 'polypeptide(L)'
;MHKVYITWKVKRITKHIYLGPFDAHLTPLGWNQVDNLRKHVNACGLARKIDLVITSPLLRTMQTAVGVFGGESYVDGVDLPPLMIENAANSSRSAISSFNCPPFIAVENCREHLGVHPCDKRRNISEYKTLFPAIDFSLIENDADILWEADTREANEAVAARGVNFLNWLWTRQEREIAIVTHSGFLYHTLQMFGNDCHPSIKNEISKHFANCELRSMVLVDRSMQGTDSSTSNYPGKNPRGLDLPSDVAHKKHPEKGSQN
;
A
#
# COMPACT_ATOMS: atom_id res chain seq x y z
N MET A 1 -7.98 -7.27 -8.40
CA MET A 1 -6.58 -7.02 -8.84
C MET A 1 -6.09 -5.79 -8.12
N HIS A 2 -5.16 -5.97 -7.17
CA HIS A 2 -4.54 -4.89 -6.41
C HIS A 2 -3.18 -4.56 -7.02
N LYS A 3 -2.89 -3.28 -7.21
CA LYS A 3 -1.52 -2.81 -7.47
C LYS A 3 -0.90 -2.35 -6.17
N VAL A 4 0.27 -2.90 -5.87
CA VAL A 4 1.00 -2.64 -4.63
C VAL A 4 2.31 -1.96 -4.98
N TYR A 5 2.57 -0.82 -4.35
CA TYR A 5 3.79 -0.05 -4.53
C TYR A 5 4.63 -0.15 -3.27
N ILE A 6 5.73 -0.90 -3.35
CA ILE A 6 6.58 -1.19 -2.19
C ILE A 6 7.75 -0.22 -2.17
N THR A 7 7.96 0.49 -1.06
CA THR A 7 9.19 1.26 -0.81
C THR A 7 9.79 1.00 0.58
N TRP A 8 11.10 1.16 0.74
CA TRP A 8 11.89 0.85 1.95
C TRP A 8 12.89 1.98 2.28
N LYS A 9 13.39 2.13 3.53
CA LYS A 9 14.68 2.83 3.76
C LYS A 9 15.52 2.48 5.01
N VAL A 10 16.85 2.49 4.79
CA VAL A 10 18.10 2.66 5.60
C VAL A 10 18.41 1.72 6.79
N LYS A 11 19.38 0.83 6.52
CA LYS A 11 20.41 0.36 7.46
C LYS A 11 21.61 1.30 7.41
N ARG A 12 22.08 1.77 8.56
CA ARG A 12 23.45 2.29 8.69
C ARG A 12 24.37 1.08 8.83
N ILE A 13 25.20 0.79 7.82
CA ILE A 13 26.31 -0.15 7.98
C ILE A 13 27.50 0.66 8.50
N THR A 14 27.74 0.57 9.80
CA THR A 14 29.10 0.66 10.33
C THR A 14 29.42 -0.70 10.92
N LYS A 15 30.17 -1.51 10.17
CA LYS A 15 30.91 -2.65 10.70
C LYS A 15 31.75 -2.10 11.86
N HIS A 16 31.41 -2.50 13.09
CA HIS A 16 32.15 -2.37 14.35
C HIS A 16 31.19 -1.98 15.49
N ILE A 17 30.56 -3.03 16.07
CA ILE A 17 29.94 -3.05 17.40
C ILE A 17 28.67 -2.16 17.53
N TYR A 18 27.71 -2.58 18.36
CA TYR A 18 26.51 -1.85 18.80
C TYR A 18 25.23 -2.01 17.98
N LEU A 19 24.32 -2.82 18.55
CA LEU A 19 22.86 -2.63 18.62
C LEU A 19 22.50 -1.17 18.24
N GLY A 20 21.94 -0.94 17.05
CA GLY A 20 21.66 0.41 16.53
C GLY A 20 20.78 1.26 17.46
N PRO A 21 20.66 2.58 17.20
CA PRO A 21 19.87 3.48 18.07
C PRO A 21 18.41 3.00 18.15
N PHE A 22 17.81 3.13 19.33
CA PHE A 22 16.41 2.80 19.57
C PHE A 22 15.50 3.49 18.54
N ASP A 23 14.59 2.71 17.94
CA ASP A 23 13.62 3.16 16.93
C ASP A 23 14.20 4.20 15.95
N ALA A 24 15.21 3.76 15.20
CA ALA A 24 16.04 4.64 14.40
C ALA A 24 15.20 5.52 13.45
N HIS A 25 15.44 6.84 13.48
CA HIS A 25 14.88 7.80 12.54
C HIS A 25 15.67 7.84 11.22
N LEU A 26 15.12 8.52 10.21
CA LEU A 26 15.83 8.77 8.96
C LEU A 26 17.05 9.68 9.19
N THR A 27 18.16 9.30 8.55
CA THR A 27 19.36 10.14 8.42
C THR A 27 19.10 11.37 7.52
N PRO A 28 20.09 12.26 7.30
CA PRO A 28 20.00 13.28 6.24
C PRO A 28 19.98 12.72 4.81
N LEU A 29 20.81 11.70 4.52
CA LEU A 29 20.82 10.99 3.22
C LEU A 29 19.51 10.26 2.91
N GLY A 30 19.02 9.48 3.88
CA GLY A 30 17.88 10.05 4.55
C GLY A 30 16.63 10.50 3.81
N TRP A 31 16.24 11.65 4.30
CA TRP A 31 15.31 12.58 3.71
C TRP A 31 15.63 12.93 2.26
N ASN A 32 16.91 13.03 1.85
CA ASN A 32 17.23 13.30 0.44
C ASN A 32 16.68 12.22 -0.50
N GLN A 33 16.76 10.95 -0.12
CA GLN A 33 16.19 9.85 -0.90
C GLN A 33 14.65 9.91 -0.92
N VAL A 34 14.03 10.23 0.21
CA VAL A 34 12.58 10.46 0.33
C VAL A 34 12.13 11.60 -0.58
N ASP A 35 12.86 12.71 -0.62
CA ASP A 35 12.55 13.87 -1.47
C ASP A 35 12.66 13.53 -2.95
N ASN A 36 13.67 12.74 -3.34
CA ASN A 36 13.81 12.26 -4.71
C ASN A 36 12.66 11.31 -5.11
N LEU A 37 12.27 10.40 -4.23
CA LEU A 37 11.15 9.52 -4.47
C LEU A 37 9.82 10.30 -4.53
N ARG A 38 9.60 11.26 -3.63
CA ARG A 38 8.45 12.18 -3.65
C ARG A 38 8.33 12.90 -5.00
N LYS A 39 9.44 13.45 -5.52
CA LYS A 39 9.46 14.09 -6.84
C LYS A 39 9.06 13.11 -7.94
N HIS A 40 9.61 11.90 -7.91
CA HIS A 40 9.30 10.87 -8.90
C HIS A 40 7.81 10.45 -8.88
N VAL A 41 7.25 10.13 -7.71
CA VAL A 41 5.85 9.66 -7.61
C VAL A 41 4.84 10.74 -7.99
N ASN A 42 5.17 12.01 -7.77
CA ASN A 42 4.35 13.14 -8.24
C ASN A 42 4.48 13.32 -9.76
N ALA A 43 5.72 13.30 -10.29
CA ALA A 43 5.98 13.50 -11.71
C ALA A 43 5.33 12.41 -12.59
N CYS A 44 5.32 11.15 -12.13
CA CYS A 44 4.67 10.06 -12.86
C CYS A 44 3.16 9.93 -12.58
N GLY A 45 2.59 10.82 -11.75
CA GLY A 45 1.18 10.83 -11.37
C GLY A 45 0.75 9.67 -10.47
N LEU A 46 1.70 8.91 -9.91
CA LEU A 46 1.40 7.79 -9.01
C LEU A 46 0.76 8.28 -7.71
N ALA A 47 1.23 9.40 -7.15
CA ALA A 47 0.72 9.94 -5.88
C ALA A 47 -0.81 10.14 -5.89
N ARG A 48 -1.38 10.50 -7.04
CA ARG A 48 -2.83 10.73 -7.24
C ARG A 48 -3.64 9.45 -7.43
N LYS A 49 -2.97 8.32 -7.64
CA LYS A 49 -3.62 7.02 -7.84
C LYS A 49 -3.70 6.20 -6.56
N ILE A 50 -2.87 6.51 -5.56
CA ILE A 50 -2.83 5.73 -4.32
C ILE A 50 -4.11 6.00 -3.53
N ASP A 51 -4.81 4.92 -3.19
CA ASP A 51 -6.03 4.92 -2.38
C ASP A 51 -5.71 4.81 -0.87
N LEU A 52 -4.57 4.20 -0.53
CA LEU A 52 -4.15 3.91 0.84
C LEU A 52 -2.64 3.80 0.95
N VAL A 53 -2.07 4.38 2.02
CA VAL A 53 -0.67 4.18 2.41
C VAL A 53 -0.61 3.34 3.68
N ILE A 54 0.05 2.20 3.59
CA ILE A 54 0.32 1.30 4.71
C ILE A 54 1.77 1.47 5.12
N THR A 55 2.03 1.63 6.40
CA THR A 55 3.38 1.74 6.93
C THR A 55 3.63 0.80 8.09
N SER A 56 4.85 0.31 8.21
CA SER A 56 5.30 -0.30 9.46
C SER A 56 5.35 0.77 10.57
N PRO A 57 4.95 0.46 11.81
CA PRO A 57 5.01 1.37 12.96
C PRO A 57 6.44 1.51 13.52
N LEU A 58 7.43 1.67 12.65
CA LEU A 58 8.79 2.08 13.01
C LEU A 58 9.04 3.49 12.49
N LEU A 59 9.77 4.30 13.25
CA LEU A 59 9.88 5.74 12.98
C LEU A 59 10.41 6.04 11.57
N ARG A 60 11.45 5.32 11.14
CA ARG A 60 11.99 5.43 9.77
C ARG A 60 10.97 5.15 8.67
N THR A 61 10.05 4.20 8.85
CA THR A 61 9.06 3.85 7.83
C THR A 61 7.91 4.85 7.81
N MET A 62 7.45 5.30 8.98
CA MET A 62 6.45 6.38 9.06
C MET A 62 6.99 7.67 8.44
N GLN A 63 8.21 8.09 8.78
CA GLN A 63 8.87 9.26 8.16
C GLN A 63 9.01 9.12 6.63
N THR A 64 9.35 7.92 6.15
CA THR A 64 9.42 7.65 4.70
C THR A 64 8.04 7.76 4.07
N ALA A 65 7.02 7.16 4.67
CA ALA A 65 5.65 7.16 4.16
C ALA A 65 5.09 8.58 4.03
N VAL A 66 5.10 9.34 5.12
CA VAL A 66 4.58 10.72 5.13
C VAL A 66 5.42 11.65 4.25
N GLY A 67 6.74 11.45 4.20
CA GLY A 67 7.62 12.22 3.32
C GLY A 67 7.33 12.00 1.85
N VAL A 68 7.14 10.75 1.42
CA VAL A 68 6.90 10.40 0.01
C VAL A 68 5.46 10.72 -0.42
N PHE A 69 4.48 10.31 0.39
CA PHE A 69 3.06 10.30 0.00
C PHE A 69 2.20 11.32 0.74
N GLY A 70 2.77 12.13 1.64
CA GLY A 70 2.02 13.14 2.37
C GLY A 70 1.55 14.29 1.48
N GLY A 71 0.61 15.07 2.01
CA GLY A 71 -0.15 16.10 1.31
C GLY A 71 0.65 17.29 0.79
N GLU A 72 -0.04 18.16 0.05
CA GLU A 72 0.49 19.45 -0.40
C GLU A 72 0.66 20.43 0.77
N SER A 73 1.30 21.57 0.54
CA SER A 73 1.45 22.61 1.57
C SER A 73 0.11 22.97 2.21
N TYR A 74 0.15 23.31 3.50
CA TYR A 74 -1.03 23.74 4.24
C TYR A 74 -1.72 24.92 3.51
N VAL A 75 -3.02 24.79 3.26
CA VAL A 75 -3.85 25.90 2.74
C VAL A 75 -4.48 26.59 3.94
N ASP A 76 -4.41 27.92 3.97
CA ASP A 76 -5.01 28.72 5.04
C ASP A 76 -6.51 28.38 5.18
N GLY A 77 -6.94 28.05 6.41
CA GLY A 77 -8.34 27.81 6.75
C GLY A 77 -8.80 26.35 6.79
N VAL A 78 -7.92 25.36 6.56
CA VAL A 78 -8.24 23.93 6.74
C VAL A 78 -7.63 23.40 8.04
N ASP A 79 -8.45 23.14 9.05
CA ASP A 79 -8.03 22.58 10.35
C ASP A 79 -8.00 21.05 10.29
N LEU A 80 -6.99 20.48 9.61
CA LEU A 80 -6.76 19.04 9.58
C LEU A 80 -5.49 18.70 10.36
N PRO A 81 -5.49 17.63 11.19
CA PRO A 81 -4.27 17.20 11.87
C PRO A 81 -3.17 16.91 10.84
N PRO A 82 -1.92 17.35 11.05
CA PRO A 82 -0.84 17.08 10.12
C PRO A 82 -0.52 15.58 10.09
N LEU A 83 -0.02 15.09 8.95
CA LEU A 83 0.56 13.74 8.87
C LEU A 83 1.84 13.62 9.69
N MET A 84 2.62 14.70 9.77
CA MET A 84 3.81 14.79 10.60
C MET A 84 3.97 16.21 11.12
N ILE A 85 4.18 16.36 12.43
CA ILE A 85 4.43 17.68 13.02
C ILE A 85 5.80 18.24 12.59
N GLU A 86 5.98 19.55 12.77
CA GLU A 86 7.27 20.18 12.58
C GLU A 86 8.34 19.55 13.50
N ASN A 87 9.52 19.32 12.93
CA ASN A 87 10.68 18.76 13.61
C ASN A 87 10.40 17.41 14.33
N ALA A 88 9.43 16.63 13.84
CA ALA A 88 9.11 15.32 14.41
C ALA A 88 10.36 14.44 14.53
N ALA A 89 10.64 13.99 15.76
CA ALA A 89 11.83 13.24 16.13
C ALA A 89 13.17 13.86 15.66
N ASN A 90 13.32 15.18 15.84
CA ASN A 90 14.51 15.95 15.49
C ASN A 90 14.90 15.84 14.01
N SER A 91 13.90 15.78 13.13
CA SER A 91 14.11 15.65 11.69
C SER A 91 14.58 16.94 11.00
N SER A 92 14.44 18.10 11.66
CA SER A 92 14.65 19.43 11.05
C SER A 92 13.80 19.65 9.79
N ARG A 93 12.62 19.01 9.72
CA ARG A 93 11.66 19.13 8.62
C ARG A 93 10.48 19.97 9.06
N SER A 94 9.93 20.76 8.14
CA SER A 94 8.63 21.39 8.30
C SER A 94 7.53 20.32 8.48
N ALA A 95 6.40 20.73 9.06
CA ALA A 95 5.23 19.87 9.15
C ALA A 95 4.80 19.37 7.76
N ILE A 96 4.28 18.14 7.69
CA ILE A 96 3.73 17.53 6.48
C ILE A 96 2.22 17.48 6.63
N SER A 97 1.52 18.08 5.68
CA SER A 97 0.07 18.16 5.66
C SER A 97 -0.58 16.80 5.37
N SER A 98 -1.78 16.60 5.89
CA SER A 98 -2.70 15.52 5.50
C SER A 98 -3.66 15.93 4.38
N PHE A 99 -3.57 17.17 3.89
CA PHE A 99 -4.44 17.68 2.84
C PHE A 99 -4.15 17.05 1.48
N ASN A 100 -5.21 16.60 0.77
CA ASN A 100 -5.12 15.98 -0.56
C ASN A 100 -4.17 14.76 -0.63
N CYS A 101 -3.97 14.02 0.46
CA CYS A 101 -3.28 12.74 0.44
C CYS A 101 -4.23 11.59 0.79
N PRO A 102 -3.91 10.35 0.41
CA PRO A 102 -4.66 9.17 0.86
C PRO A 102 -4.62 9.01 2.39
N PRO A 103 -5.51 8.19 2.98
CA PRO A 103 -5.39 7.75 4.36
C PRO A 103 -4.09 6.96 4.60
N PHE A 104 -3.57 7.05 5.82
CA PHE A 104 -2.38 6.34 6.28
C PHE A 104 -2.74 5.40 7.43
N ILE A 105 -2.33 4.14 7.35
CA ILE A 105 -2.53 3.16 8.42
C ILE A 105 -1.20 2.51 8.82
N ALA A 106 -0.97 2.35 10.12
CA ALA A 106 0.19 1.66 10.67
C ALA A 106 -0.14 0.20 11.02
N VAL A 107 0.70 -0.73 10.57
CA VAL A 107 0.44 -2.19 10.71
C VAL A 107 1.67 -2.93 11.23
N GLU A 108 1.52 -3.64 12.35
CA GLU A 108 2.60 -4.41 13.00
C GLU A 108 3.19 -5.49 12.08
N ASN A 109 2.34 -6.19 11.31
CA ASN A 109 2.76 -7.35 10.54
C ASN A 109 3.79 -7.04 9.44
N CYS A 110 3.96 -5.79 9.01
CA CYS A 110 4.96 -5.40 8.02
C CYS A 110 6.24 -4.77 8.60
N ARG A 111 6.55 -5.02 9.89
CA ARG A 111 7.81 -4.62 10.52
C ARG A 111 9.02 -5.40 10.01
N GLU A 112 10.21 -4.82 10.21
CA GLU A 112 11.48 -5.55 10.14
C GLU A 112 11.46 -6.74 11.11
N HIS A 113 12.46 -7.62 11.02
CA HIS A 113 12.67 -8.67 12.01
C HIS A 113 12.58 -8.13 13.44
N LEU A 114 11.80 -8.81 14.27
CA LEU A 114 11.60 -8.47 15.66
C LEU A 114 12.76 -8.95 16.54
N GLY A 115 12.99 -8.21 17.62
CA GLY A 115 13.91 -8.55 18.70
C GLY A 115 15.39 -8.29 18.45
N VAL A 116 16.18 -8.37 19.52
CA VAL A 116 17.63 -8.11 19.65
C VAL A 116 18.06 -6.69 19.26
N HIS A 117 17.74 -6.20 18.07
CA HIS A 117 18.18 -4.89 17.60
C HIS A 117 17.23 -3.79 18.09
N PRO A 118 17.69 -2.82 18.92
CA PRO A 118 16.83 -1.76 19.46
C PRO A 118 16.28 -0.83 18.37
N CYS A 119 16.96 -0.71 17.23
CA CYS A 119 16.44 0.04 16.09
C CYS A 119 15.16 -0.57 15.50
N ASP A 120 14.89 -1.85 15.78
CA ASP A 120 13.68 -2.56 15.34
C ASP A 120 12.63 -2.62 16.44
N LYS A 121 12.89 -2.04 17.62
CA LYS A 121 11.91 -1.83 18.69
C LYS A 121 11.20 -0.50 18.45
N ARG A 122 9.88 -0.50 18.39
CA ARG A 122 9.09 0.72 18.21
C ARG A 122 8.89 1.47 19.53
N ARG A 123 8.53 2.75 19.44
CA ARG A 123 8.05 3.57 20.56
C ARG A 123 6.62 3.20 20.94
N ASN A 124 6.16 3.80 22.02
CA ASN A 124 4.76 3.73 22.38
C ASN A 124 3.90 4.39 21.29
N ILE A 125 2.71 3.85 21.04
CA ILE A 125 1.77 4.41 20.06
C ILE A 125 1.32 5.81 20.48
N SER A 126 1.17 6.06 21.78
CA SER A 126 0.89 7.36 22.37
C SER A 126 1.94 8.41 21.98
N GLU A 127 3.23 8.07 21.96
CA GLU A 127 4.30 8.94 21.44
C GLU A 127 4.12 9.17 19.94
N TYR A 128 3.86 8.13 19.15
CA TYR A 128 3.68 8.28 17.71
C TYR A 128 2.47 9.15 17.34
N LYS A 129 1.37 9.08 18.07
CA LYS A 129 0.20 9.95 17.84
C LYS A 129 0.52 11.44 18.02
N THR A 130 1.51 11.78 18.85
CA THR A 130 1.98 13.18 18.96
C THR A 130 2.80 13.61 17.75
N LEU A 131 3.57 12.68 17.16
CA LEU A 131 4.47 12.96 16.04
C LEU A 131 3.78 12.88 14.67
N PHE A 132 2.82 11.95 14.54
CA PHE A 132 2.07 11.64 13.33
C PHE A 132 0.55 11.61 13.58
N PRO A 133 -0.07 12.76 13.92
CA PRO A 133 -1.47 12.80 14.35
C PRO A 133 -2.49 12.21 13.37
N ALA A 134 -2.22 12.29 12.06
CA ALA A 134 -3.14 11.79 11.03
C ALA A 134 -2.84 10.35 10.54
N ILE A 135 -1.86 9.63 11.11
CA ILE A 135 -1.71 8.20 10.87
C ILE A 135 -2.70 7.43 11.76
N ASP A 136 -3.47 6.53 11.18
CA ASP A 136 -4.34 5.63 11.94
C ASP A 136 -3.54 4.46 12.52
N PHE A 137 -3.57 4.34 13.84
CA PHE A 137 -2.96 3.28 14.62
C PHE A 137 -4.00 2.31 15.23
N SER A 138 -5.27 2.38 14.80
CA SER A 138 -6.38 1.59 15.35
C SER A 138 -6.18 0.07 15.28
N LEU A 139 -5.37 -0.40 14.33
CA LEU A 139 -5.02 -1.81 14.17
C LEU A 139 -3.94 -2.30 15.14
N ILE A 140 -3.37 -1.42 15.97
CA ILE A 140 -2.35 -1.76 16.96
C ILE A 140 -3.00 -1.83 18.34
N GLU A 141 -3.02 -3.04 18.91
CA GLU A 141 -3.71 -3.32 20.16
C GLU A 141 -2.98 -2.76 21.40
N ASN A 142 -1.65 -2.78 21.38
CA ASN A 142 -0.83 -2.49 22.56
C ASN A 142 -0.05 -1.19 22.39
N ASP A 143 -0.15 -0.29 23.37
CA ASP A 143 0.61 0.97 23.36
C ASP A 143 2.11 0.71 23.35
N ALA A 144 2.60 -0.11 24.28
CA ALA A 144 3.99 -0.56 24.33
C ALA A 144 4.31 -1.63 23.27
N ASP A 145 5.58 -1.72 22.90
CA ASP A 145 6.08 -2.76 21.99
C ASP A 145 6.25 -4.10 22.72
N ILE A 146 5.19 -4.90 22.75
CA ILE A 146 5.20 -6.24 23.36
C ILE A 146 5.71 -7.33 22.42
N LEU A 147 5.90 -7.02 21.12
CA LEU A 147 6.31 -7.99 20.10
C LEU A 147 7.84 -8.09 19.97
N TRP A 148 8.57 -7.09 20.44
CA TRP A 148 10.02 -7.07 20.41
C TRP A 148 10.61 -7.66 21.70
N GLU A 149 11.51 -8.64 21.56
CA GLU A 149 12.22 -9.26 22.69
C GLU A 149 13.72 -8.90 22.68
N ALA A 150 14.31 -8.69 23.85
CA ALA A 150 15.71 -8.28 23.96
C ALA A 150 16.70 -9.38 23.55
N ASP A 151 16.37 -10.64 23.85
CA ASP A 151 17.30 -11.76 23.77
C ASP A 151 16.98 -12.73 22.62
N THR A 152 15.81 -12.59 22.01
CA THR A 152 15.33 -13.48 20.94
C THR A 152 15.18 -12.70 19.64
N ARG A 153 15.92 -13.08 18.60
CA ARG A 153 15.70 -12.56 17.24
C ARG A 153 14.65 -13.42 16.54
N GLU A 154 13.71 -12.78 15.87
CA GLU A 154 12.74 -13.48 15.02
C GLU A 154 13.46 -14.29 13.93
N ALA A 155 13.08 -15.56 13.79
CA ALA A 155 13.60 -16.44 12.75
C ALA A 155 13.12 -16.00 11.35
N ASN A 156 13.93 -16.24 10.32
CA ASN A 156 13.60 -15.86 8.95
C ASN A 156 12.29 -16.50 8.47
N GLU A 157 12.03 -17.74 8.87
CA GLU A 157 10.80 -18.48 8.57
C GLU A 157 9.58 -17.83 9.24
N ALA A 158 9.75 -17.29 10.46
CA ALA A 158 8.70 -16.56 11.16
C ALA A 158 8.42 -15.21 10.48
N VAL A 159 9.45 -14.49 10.01
CA VAL A 159 9.28 -13.27 9.19
C VAL A 159 8.50 -13.59 7.91
N ALA A 160 8.85 -14.68 7.22
CA ALA A 160 8.16 -15.11 6.00
C ALA A 160 6.69 -15.46 6.27
N ALA A 161 6.41 -16.21 7.34
CA ALA A 161 5.04 -16.56 7.74
C ALA A 161 4.23 -15.31 8.11
N ARG A 162 4.81 -14.37 8.85
CA ARG A 162 4.19 -13.07 9.18
C ARG A 162 3.93 -12.25 7.92
N GLY A 163 4.84 -12.29 6.96
CA GLY A 163 4.67 -11.68 5.64
C GLY A 163 3.52 -12.25 4.82
N VAL A 164 3.36 -13.58 4.82
CA VAL A 164 2.22 -14.25 4.18
C VAL A 164 0.91 -13.81 4.85
N ASN A 165 0.86 -13.76 6.18
CA ASN A 165 -0.31 -13.26 6.91
C ASN A 165 -0.63 -11.80 6.56
N PHE A 166 0.39 -10.96 6.44
CA PHE A 166 0.23 -9.57 5.99
C PHE A 166 -0.35 -9.49 4.58
N LEU A 167 0.14 -10.28 3.62
CA LEU A 167 -0.37 -10.29 2.25
C LEU A 167 -1.80 -10.85 2.17
N ASN A 168 -2.14 -11.86 2.99
CA ASN A 168 -3.51 -12.37 3.09
C ASN A 168 -4.47 -11.30 3.61
N TRP A 169 -4.08 -10.56 4.65
CA TRP A 169 -4.87 -9.42 5.14
C TRP A 169 -4.95 -8.29 4.10
N LEU A 170 -3.85 -8.00 3.41
CA LEU A 170 -3.83 -7.01 2.34
C LEU A 170 -4.82 -7.36 1.21
N TRP A 171 -5.00 -8.66 0.93
CA TRP A 171 -5.96 -9.14 -0.06
C TRP A 171 -7.41 -8.81 0.29
N THR A 172 -7.74 -8.69 1.57
CA THR A 172 -9.11 -8.35 2.02
C THR A 172 -9.42 -6.86 1.96
N ARG A 173 -8.44 -6.02 1.54
CA ARG A 173 -8.61 -4.57 1.43
C ARG A 173 -9.48 -4.22 0.22
N GLN A 174 -10.33 -3.21 0.38
CA GLN A 174 -11.19 -2.70 -0.70
C GLN A 174 -10.44 -1.76 -1.66
N GLU A 175 -9.33 -1.19 -1.20
CA GLU A 175 -8.49 -0.26 -1.95
C GLU A 175 -7.77 -0.95 -3.11
N ARG A 176 -7.61 -0.26 -4.25
CA ARG A 176 -7.08 -0.88 -5.48
C ARG A 176 -5.60 -0.63 -5.66
N GLU A 177 -5.16 0.59 -5.38
CA GLU A 177 -3.77 1.03 -5.53
C GLU A 177 -3.22 1.38 -4.14
N ILE A 178 -2.43 0.47 -3.56
CA ILE A 178 -1.96 0.58 -2.18
C ILE A 178 -0.45 0.79 -2.16
N ALA A 179 0.03 1.83 -1.48
CA ALA A 179 1.45 2.00 -1.19
C ALA A 179 1.81 1.31 0.13
N ILE A 180 2.86 0.51 0.14
CA ILE A 180 3.36 -0.20 1.33
C ILE A 180 4.78 0.25 1.61
N VAL A 181 4.97 0.84 2.79
CA VAL A 181 6.26 1.34 3.27
C VAL A 181 6.74 0.45 4.41
N THR A 182 7.68 -0.44 4.10
CA THR A 182 8.08 -1.54 4.98
C THR A 182 9.61 -1.67 5.01
N HIS A 183 10.16 -2.87 5.25
CA HIS A 183 11.56 -3.16 5.56
C HIS A 183 12.18 -4.18 4.59
N SER A 184 13.49 -4.07 4.33
CA SER A 184 14.15 -4.93 3.34
C SER A 184 14.26 -6.39 3.78
N GLY A 185 14.49 -6.67 5.07
CA GLY A 185 14.48 -8.04 5.58
C GLY A 185 13.08 -8.66 5.48
N PHE A 186 12.05 -7.92 5.90
CA PHE A 186 10.65 -8.33 5.74
C PHE A 186 10.32 -8.67 4.29
N LEU A 187 10.61 -7.76 3.35
CA LEU A 187 10.33 -7.97 1.92
C LEU A 187 11.08 -9.16 1.36
N TYR A 188 12.37 -9.30 1.66
CA TYR A 188 13.19 -10.36 1.13
C TYR A 188 12.64 -11.75 1.51
N HIS A 189 12.39 -11.98 2.80
CA HIS A 189 11.88 -13.27 3.26
C HIS A 189 10.43 -13.52 2.85
N THR A 190 9.59 -12.48 2.84
CA THR A 190 8.19 -12.61 2.42
C THR A 190 8.09 -12.94 0.94
N LEU A 191 8.75 -12.17 0.08
CA LEU A 191 8.62 -12.29 -1.38
C LEU A 191 9.25 -13.58 -1.92
N GLN A 192 10.24 -14.15 -1.22
CA GLN A 192 10.80 -15.48 -1.55
C GLN A 192 9.78 -16.62 -1.46
N MET A 193 8.68 -16.43 -0.73
CA MET A 193 7.61 -17.43 -0.65
C MET A 193 6.76 -17.49 -1.93
N PHE A 194 6.90 -16.53 -2.85
CA PHE A 194 6.04 -16.38 -4.03
C PHE A 194 6.82 -16.51 -5.35
N GLY A 195 6.08 -16.70 -6.44
CA GLY A 195 6.64 -16.71 -7.80
C GLY A 195 7.24 -18.03 -8.26
N ASN A 196 7.10 -19.11 -7.48
CA ASN A 196 7.45 -20.48 -7.91
C ASN A 196 6.60 -20.95 -9.10
N ASP A 197 5.42 -20.37 -9.26
CA ASP A 197 4.43 -20.59 -10.30
C ASP A 197 4.48 -19.51 -11.42
N CYS A 198 5.50 -18.65 -11.40
CA CYS A 198 5.75 -17.60 -12.38
C CYS A 198 6.95 -17.96 -13.28
N HIS A 199 7.08 -17.27 -14.41
CA HIS A 199 8.26 -17.39 -15.26
C HIS A 199 9.54 -17.05 -14.47
N PRO A 200 10.68 -17.76 -14.67
CA PRO A 200 11.90 -17.53 -13.89
C PRO A 200 12.38 -16.08 -13.83
N SER A 201 12.18 -15.30 -14.89
CA SER A 201 12.51 -13.86 -14.88
C SER A 201 11.71 -13.06 -13.84
N ILE A 202 10.42 -13.39 -13.66
CA ILE A 202 9.56 -12.76 -12.65
C ILE A 202 10.01 -13.18 -11.26
N LYS A 203 10.30 -14.47 -11.05
CA LYS A 203 10.83 -14.96 -9.78
C LYS A 203 12.14 -14.26 -9.39
N ASN A 204 13.04 -14.09 -10.36
CA ASN A 204 14.31 -13.39 -10.14
C ASN A 204 14.10 -11.91 -9.76
N GLU A 205 13.15 -11.22 -10.41
CA GLU A 205 12.86 -9.81 -10.11
C GLU A 205 12.23 -9.63 -8.73
N ILE A 206 11.28 -10.51 -8.37
CA ILE A 206 10.63 -10.52 -7.05
C ILE A 206 11.65 -10.80 -5.93
N SER A 207 12.61 -11.69 -6.18
CA SER A 207 13.61 -12.12 -5.19
C SER A 207 14.79 -11.16 -5.02
N LYS A 208 14.89 -10.12 -5.87
CA LYS A 208 16.01 -9.17 -5.83
C LYS A 208 15.93 -8.31 -4.58
N HIS A 209 17.05 -8.11 -3.89
CA HIS A 209 17.10 -7.18 -2.77
C HIS A 209 16.69 -5.76 -3.19
N PHE A 210 15.93 -5.08 -2.34
CA PHE A 210 15.55 -3.69 -2.54
C PHE A 210 16.71 -2.77 -2.16
N ALA A 211 16.99 -1.78 -3.01
CA ALA A 211 17.84 -0.66 -2.69
C ALA A 211 17.12 0.33 -1.75
N ASN A 212 17.89 1.21 -1.12
CA ASN A 212 17.36 2.26 -0.24
C ASN A 212 16.40 3.18 -0.99
N CYS A 213 15.18 3.33 -0.48
CA CYS A 213 14.10 4.15 -1.06
C CYS A 213 13.73 3.73 -2.48
N GLU A 214 13.99 2.47 -2.84
CA GLU A 214 13.53 1.90 -4.10
C GLU A 214 12.01 1.71 -4.07
N LEU A 215 11.35 2.06 -5.17
CA LEU A 215 9.93 1.79 -5.38
C LEU A 215 9.79 0.65 -6.40
N ARG A 216 9.09 -0.44 -6.03
CA ARG A 216 8.66 -1.46 -6.99
C ARG A 216 7.16 -1.54 -7.05
N SER A 217 6.65 -1.71 -8.27
CA SER A 217 5.23 -1.96 -8.53
C SER A 217 5.01 -3.45 -8.66
N MET A 218 4.05 -3.98 -7.93
CA MET A 218 3.65 -5.38 -7.96
C MET A 218 2.15 -5.48 -8.16
N VAL A 219 1.70 -6.57 -8.77
CA VAL A 219 0.29 -6.88 -8.89
C VAL A 219 0.03 -8.16 -8.12
N LEU A 220 -0.92 -8.11 -7.20
CA LEU A 220 -1.41 -9.32 -6.55
C LEU A 220 -2.58 -9.86 -7.38
N VAL A 221 -2.51 -11.15 -7.72
CA VAL A 221 -3.48 -11.86 -8.57
C VAL A 221 -3.97 -13.12 -7.85
N ASP A 222 -5.29 -13.29 -7.78
CA ASP A 222 -5.91 -14.50 -7.28
C ASP A 222 -6.18 -15.45 -8.46
N ARG A 223 -5.52 -16.61 -8.43
CA ARG A 223 -5.69 -17.64 -9.45
C ARG A 223 -6.91 -18.54 -9.18
N SER A 224 -7.47 -18.53 -7.97
CA SER A 224 -8.68 -19.28 -7.62
C SER A 224 -9.94 -18.67 -8.26
N MET A 225 -9.89 -17.41 -8.66
CA MET A 225 -10.98 -16.64 -9.29
C MET A 225 -10.91 -16.56 -10.82
N GLN A 226 -10.25 -17.51 -11.51
CA GLN A 226 -10.23 -17.58 -12.99
C GLN A 226 -11.63 -17.81 -13.66
N GLY A 227 -12.76 -17.66 -12.94
CA GLY A 227 -14.08 -17.92 -13.50
C GLY A 227 -15.30 -17.23 -12.87
N THR A 228 -15.17 -16.22 -12.00
CA THR A 228 -16.36 -15.69 -11.28
C THR A 228 -16.44 -14.18 -11.09
N ASP A 229 -15.71 -13.37 -11.86
CA ASP A 229 -16.08 -11.95 -12.01
C ASP A 229 -17.29 -11.84 -12.95
N SER A 230 -18.51 -11.94 -12.41
CA SER A 230 -19.69 -11.46 -13.14
C SER A 230 -19.58 -9.93 -13.22
N SER A 231 -19.01 -9.43 -14.31
CA SER A 231 -18.98 -8.01 -14.61
C SER A 231 -20.39 -7.41 -14.52
N THR A 232 -20.59 -6.51 -13.56
CA THR A 232 -21.85 -5.76 -13.38
C THR A 232 -22.06 -4.69 -14.46
N SER A 233 -21.09 -4.48 -15.35
CA SER A 233 -21.20 -3.57 -16.50
C SER A 233 -21.56 -4.28 -17.81
N ASN A 234 -21.74 -5.61 -17.80
CA ASN A 234 -22.17 -6.33 -18.98
C ASN A 234 -23.65 -6.03 -19.28
N TYR A 235 -23.89 -5.12 -20.23
CA TYR A 235 -25.20 -4.88 -20.84
C TYR A 235 -25.31 -5.71 -22.13
N PRO A 236 -26.09 -6.81 -22.16
CA PRO A 236 -26.11 -7.75 -23.27
C PRO A 236 -26.92 -7.27 -24.49
N GLY A 237 -27.28 -5.97 -24.55
CA GLY A 237 -27.85 -5.35 -25.75
C GLY A 237 -29.19 -5.91 -26.19
N LYS A 238 -30.19 -6.01 -25.30
CA LYS A 238 -31.58 -6.29 -25.70
C LYS A 238 -32.53 -5.25 -25.12
N ASN A 239 -33.44 -4.74 -25.95
CA ASN A 239 -34.56 -3.93 -25.45
C ASN A 239 -35.44 -4.79 -24.53
N PRO A 240 -36.06 -4.19 -23.48
CA PRO A 240 -36.98 -4.91 -22.60
C PRO A 240 -38.04 -5.60 -23.46
N ARG A 241 -38.34 -6.88 -23.18
CA ARG A 241 -39.44 -7.57 -23.83
C ARG A 241 -40.72 -6.81 -23.48
N GLY A 242 -41.24 -6.05 -24.45
CA GLY A 242 -42.63 -5.63 -24.43
C GLY A 242 -43.52 -6.87 -24.40
N LEU A 243 -44.68 -6.74 -23.76
CA LEU A 243 -45.71 -7.79 -23.73
C LEU A 243 -45.95 -8.34 -25.14
N ASP A 244 -45.67 -9.62 -25.34
CA ASP A 244 -45.92 -10.34 -26.58
C ASP A 244 -47.42 -10.33 -26.87
N LEU A 245 -47.85 -9.45 -27.77
CA LEU A 245 -49.17 -9.53 -28.40
C LEU A 245 -49.06 -10.39 -29.67
N PRO A 246 -49.95 -11.38 -29.88
CA PRO A 246 -49.91 -12.22 -31.06
C PRO A 246 -50.13 -11.38 -32.32
N SER A 247 -49.16 -11.41 -33.23
CA SER A 247 -49.34 -10.87 -34.59
C SER A 247 -50.06 -11.90 -35.45
N ASP A 248 -51.37 -12.01 -35.24
CA ASP A 248 -52.27 -12.55 -36.24
C ASP A 248 -53.48 -11.61 -36.39
N VAL A 249 -53.72 -11.24 -37.65
CA VAL A 249 -54.89 -10.53 -38.19
C VAL A 249 -54.95 -9.01 -37.98
N ALA A 250 -54.47 -8.26 -38.98
CA ALA A 250 -55.19 -7.08 -39.49
C ALA A 250 -54.82 -6.79 -40.95
N HIS A 251 -55.55 -7.44 -41.83
CA HIS A 251 -56.04 -6.94 -43.12
C HIS A 251 -55.45 -5.65 -43.69
N LYS A 252 -54.87 -5.77 -44.89
CA LYS A 252 -55.19 -4.83 -45.98
C LYS A 252 -55.87 -5.61 -47.12
N LYS A 253 -57.20 -5.69 -47.05
CA LYS A 253 -58.03 -5.73 -48.27
C LYS A 253 -58.16 -4.29 -48.75
N HIS A 254 -57.89 -4.04 -50.03
CA HIS A 254 -58.76 -3.24 -50.92
C HIS A 254 -58.23 -3.32 -52.37
N PRO A 255 -59.06 -3.06 -53.38
CA PRO A 255 -59.48 -4.10 -54.32
C PRO A 255 -59.06 -3.85 -55.78
N GLU A 256 -59.41 -4.84 -56.61
CA GLU A 256 -59.47 -4.90 -58.08
C GLU A 256 -59.60 -3.58 -58.85
N LYS A 257 -58.92 -3.44 -59.99
CA LYS A 257 -59.50 -3.77 -61.32
C LYS A 257 -58.58 -3.39 -62.50
N GLY A 258 -58.53 -4.32 -63.46
CA GLY A 258 -58.39 -4.09 -64.90
C GLY A 258 -56.98 -3.81 -65.41
N SER A 259 -56.55 -4.23 -66.59
CA SER A 259 -57.08 -5.07 -67.68
C SER A 259 -55.95 -5.05 -68.73
N GLN A 260 -55.77 -6.15 -69.48
CA GLN A 260 -55.41 -6.24 -70.91
C GLN A 260 -54.30 -5.30 -71.45
N ASN A 261 -53.23 -5.76 -72.09
CA ASN A 261 -52.95 -6.94 -72.92
C ASN A 261 -51.45 -7.24 -72.87
#